data_AF-A0A8T6U627-F1
#
_entry.id   AF-A0A8T6U627-F1
#
_cell.length_a   1.000
_cell.length_b   1.000
_cell.length_c   1.000
_cell.angle_alpha   90.00
_cell.angle_beta   90.00
_cell.angle_gamma   90.00
#
_symmetry.space_group_name_H-M   'P 1'
#
loop_
_entity.id
_entity.type
_entity.pdbx_description
1 polymer ?
#
loop_
_entity_poly.entity_id
_entity_poly.type
_entity_poly.pdbx_seq_one_letter_code
_entity_poly.pdbx_strand_id
1 'polypeptide(L)'
;METGILKELKPEFIAVSQRKPSTYSGHPFIVETAIAYGGDIPKKDDILIYRFANRIPLLYDEASDVSVRVIRSMNWRRYKVTTDMPIAILVHVCSTKVPYKTVGKEFIADRPEVKVEILNGIREVARQLQ
;
A
#
# COMPACT_ATOMS: atom_id res chain seq x y z
N MET A 1 2.11 7.71 9.70
CA MET A 1 1.95 7.57 8.23
C MET A 1 1.34 8.83 7.63
N GLU A 2 0.19 9.27 8.13
CA GLU A 2 -0.54 10.48 7.71
C GLU A 2 0.32 11.75 7.58
N THR A 3 1.05 12.14 8.64
CA THR A 3 1.89 13.36 8.62
C THR A 3 2.99 13.32 7.53
N GLY A 4 3.51 12.14 7.22
CA GLY A 4 4.53 11.97 6.17
C GLY A 4 3.94 12.22 4.79
N ILE A 5 2.74 11.70 4.54
CA ILE A 5 2.03 11.90 3.27
C ILE A 5 1.65 13.38 3.08
N LEU A 6 1.13 14.03 4.14
CA LEU A 6 0.78 15.45 4.10
C LEU A 6 1.98 16.35 3.78
N LYS A 7 3.15 16.03 4.33
CA LYS A 7 4.37 16.81 4.13
C LYS A 7 4.92 16.66 2.71
N GLU A 8 4.96 15.44 2.19
CA GLU A 8 5.61 15.12 0.91
C GLU A 8 4.71 15.34 -0.31
N LEU A 9 3.42 14.95 -0.23
CA LEU A 9 2.51 14.94 -1.38
C LEU A 9 1.46 16.06 -1.34
N LYS A 10 1.28 16.70 -0.19
CA LYS A 10 0.26 17.75 0.07
C LYS A 10 -1.10 17.44 -0.60
N PRO A 11 -1.68 16.26 -0.39
CA PRO A 11 -2.89 15.86 -1.08
C PRO A 11 -4.10 16.68 -0.61
N GLU A 12 -5.10 16.79 -1.46
CA GLU A 12 -6.40 17.38 -1.12
C GLU A 12 -7.22 16.44 -0.22
N PHE A 13 -7.02 15.14 -0.39
CA PHE A 13 -7.69 14.11 0.40
C PHE A 13 -6.71 13.03 0.83
N ILE A 14 -6.84 12.58 2.08
CA ILE A 14 -6.07 11.47 2.64
C ILE A 14 -6.97 10.55 3.46
N ALA A 15 -6.80 9.26 3.26
CA ALA A 15 -7.41 8.21 4.07
C ALA A 15 -6.31 7.26 4.55
N VAL A 16 -6.26 6.97 5.85
CA VAL A 16 -5.30 6.03 6.43
C VAL A 16 -6.06 5.00 7.25
N SER A 17 -5.71 3.72 7.10
CA SER A 17 -6.22 2.63 7.93
C SER A 17 -5.07 1.78 8.44
N GLN A 18 -5.08 1.54 9.74
CA GLN A 18 -4.21 0.57 10.39
C GLN A 18 -5.02 -0.68 10.73
N ARG A 19 -4.59 -1.82 10.19
CA ARG A 19 -5.24 -3.11 10.43
C ARG A 19 -4.88 -3.66 11.80
N LYS A 20 -5.75 -4.53 12.32
CA LYS A 20 -5.45 -5.30 13.53
C LYS A 20 -4.24 -6.22 13.27
N PRO A 21 -3.39 -6.47 14.28
CA PRO A 21 -2.28 -7.40 14.13
C PRO A 21 -2.78 -8.77 13.68
N SER A 22 -2.11 -9.34 12.68
CA SER A 22 -2.33 -10.70 12.19
C SER A 22 -1.03 -11.50 12.32
N THR A 23 -1.08 -12.79 12.06
CA THR A 23 0.09 -13.66 12.13
C THR A 23 0.30 -14.39 10.82
N TYR A 24 1.56 -14.54 10.42
CA TYR A 24 1.94 -15.39 9.30
C TYR A 24 3.08 -16.29 9.76
N SER A 25 2.97 -17.61 9.59
CA SER A 25 3.99 -18.58 10.02
C SER A 25 4.53 -18.37 11.46
N GLY A 26 3.66 -17.96 12.40
CA GLY A 26 4.03 -17.67 13.79
C GLY A 26 4.65 -16.28 14.06
N HIS A 27 4.86 -15.46 13.03
CA HIS A 27 5.35 -14.10 13.17
C HIS A 27 4.19 -13.08 13.14
N PRO A 28 4.03 -12.23 14.16
CA PRO A 28 3.03 -11.17 14.13
C PRO A 28 3.41 -10.09 13.11
N PHE A 29 2.41 -9.56 12.41
CA PHE A 29 2.55 -8.46 11.48
C PHE A 29 1.36 -7.50 11.56
N ILE A 30 1.61 -6.25 11.20
CA ILE A 30 0.60 -5.19 11.09
C ILE A 30 0.73 -4.59 9.70
N VAL A 31 -0.41 -4.34 9.06
CA VAL A 31 -0.48 -3.65 7.77
C VAL A 31 -1.13 -2.30 7.98
N GLU A 32 -0.48 -1.26 7.50
CA GLU A 32 -1.03 0.09 7.40
C GLU A 32 -1.15 0.42 5.91
N THR A 33 -2.31 0.94 5.52
CA THR A 33 -2.60 1.35 4.15
C THR A 33 -3.07 2.78 4.14
N ALA A 34 -2.68 3.55 3.14
CA ALA A 34 -3.21 4.87 2.92
C ALA A 34 -3.50 5.13 1.44
N ILE A 35 -4.45 6.01 1.19
CA ILE A 35 -4.74 6.59 -0.12
C ILE A 35 -4.63 8.10 0.01
N ALA A 36 -3.97 8.71 -0.95
CA ALA A 36 -3.86 10.15 -1.10
C ALA A 36 -4.33 10.54 -2.51
N TYR A 37 -5.08 11.64 -2.60
CA TYR A 37 -5.62 12.15 -3.86
C TYR A 37 -5.39 13.65 -3.99
N GLY A 38 -5.05 14.10 -5.21
CA GLY A 38 -4.86 15.51 -5.54
C GLY A 38 -3.51 16.07 -5.09
N GLY A 39 -3.40 17.39 -5.04
CA GLY A 39 -2.19 18.09 -4.58
C GLY A 39 -1.00 17.96 -5.55
N ASP A 40 0.18 17.70 -4.99
CA ASP A 40 1.45 17.58 -5.72
C ASP A 40 1.68 16.15 -6.26
N ILE A 41 0.65 15.29 -6.25
CA ILE A 41 0.73 13.94 -6.80
C ILE A 41 0.80 14.02 -8.34
N PRO A 42 1.85 13.49 -8.99
CA PRO A 42 1.98 13.57 -10.43
C PRO A 42 0.89 12.76 -11.14
N LYS A 43 0.23 13.40 -12.10
CA LYS A 43 -0.72 12.75 -13.01
C LYS A 43 0.07 11.83 -13.95
N LYS A 44 0.06 10.54 -13.66
CA LYS A 44 0.60 9.49 -14.53
C LYS A 44 -0.56 8.59 -14.98
N ASP A 45 -0.36 7.86 -16.07
CA ASP A 45 -1.31 6.85 -16.56
C ASP A 45 -1.43 5.60 -15.65
N ASP A 46 -0.75 5.58 -14.51
CA ASP A 46 -0.81 4.49 -13.52
C ASP A 46 -0.84 5.06 -12.10
N ILE A 47 -1.38 4.27 -11.19
CA ILE A 47 -1.49 4.60 -9.77
C ILE A 47 -0.09 4.57 -9.15
N LEU A 48 0.29 5.63 -8.45
CA LEU A 48 1.56 5.66 -7.72
C LEU A 48 1.48 4.78 -6.48
N ILE A 49 2.47 3.91 -6.28
CA ILE A 49 2.48 2.97 -5.16
C ILE A 49 3.76 3.21 -4.34
N TYR A 50 3.61 3.59 -3.08
CA TYR A 50 4.72 3.64 -2.14
C TYR A 50 4.65 2.45 -1.20
N ARG A 51 5.74 1.69 -1.16
CA ARG A 51 5.85 0.47 -0.34
C ARG A 51 6.85 0.69 0.76
N PHE A 52 6.48 0.29 1.97
CA PHE A 52 7.34 0.33 3.13
C PHE A 52 7.31 -1.02 3.85
N ALA A 53 8.47 -1.46 4.33
CA ALA A 53 8.59 -2.60 5.22
C ALA A 53 9.44 -2.23 6.42
N ASN A 54 8.91 -2.38 7.64
CA ASN A 54 9.57 -1.98 8.88
C ASN A 54 10.18 -0.55 8.81
N ARG A 55 9.41 0.42 8.30
CA ARG A 55 9.82 1.83 8.06
C ARG A 55 10.92 2.04 7.00
N ILE A 56 11.28 1.02 6.23
CA ILE A 56 12.25 1.11 5.13
C ILE A 56 11.47 1.18 3.80
N PRO A 57 11.72 2.18 2.93
CA PRO A 57 11.09 2.25 1.62
C PRO A 57 11.63 1.16 0.68
N LEU A 58 10.72 0.49 -0.03
CA LEU A 58 11.06 -0.52 -1.02
C LEU A 58 11.01 0.10 -2.42
N LEU A 59 12.18 0.44 -2.96
CA LEU A 59 12.31 1.19 -4.22
C LEU A 59 12.40 0.29 -5.47
N TYR A 60 12.85 -0.95 -5.31
CA TYR A 60 13.14 -1.85 -6.42
C TYR A 60 12.08 -2.95 -6.57
N ASP A 61 11.99 -3.49 -7.78
CA ASP A 61 11.14 -4.62 -8.16
C ASP A 61 9.68 -4.50 -7.71
N GLU A 62 9.02 -3.41 -8.12
CA GLU A 62 7.60 -3.17 -7.84
C GLU A 62 6.70 -4.25 -8.45
N ALA A 63 7.04 -4.75 -9.65
CA ALA A 63 6.21 -5.72 -10.37
C ALA A 63 6.04 -7.05 -9.62
N SER A 64 7.06 -7.46 -8.87
CA SER A 64 7.07 -8.74 -8.13
C SER A 64 6.44 -8.65 -6.74
N ASP A 65 6.13 -7.45 -6.25
CA ASP A 65 5.63 -7.24 -4.90
C ASP A 65 4.17 -7.67 -4.74
N VAL A 66 3.87 -8.31 -3.60
CA VAL A 66 2.49 -8.70 -3.26
C VAL A 66 1.53 -7.50 -3.22
N SER A 67 1.99 -6.34 -2.75
CA SER A 67 1.17 -5.13 -2.61
C SER A 67 0.75 -4.60 -3.98
N VAL A 68 1.69 -4.56 -4.93
CA VAL A 68 1.44 -4.09 -6.30
C VAL A 68 0.52 -5.07 -7.03
N ARG A 69 0.73 -6.37 -6.85
CA ARG A 69 -0.18 -7.40 -7.39
C ARG A 69 -1.59 -7.27 -6.83
N VAL A 70 -1.75 -6.97 -5.54
CA VAL A 70 -3.07 -6.74 -4.93
C VAL A 70 -3.73 -5.48 -5.51
N ILE A 71 -3.01 -4.37 -5.57
CA ILE A 71 -3.50 -3.09 -6.13
C ILE A 71 -3.94 -3.26 -7.59
N ARG A 72 -3.13 -3.92 -8.42
CA ARG A 72 -3.45 -4.17 -9.83
C ARG A 72 -4.61 -5.15 -10.03
N SER A 73 -4.80 -6.10 -9.11
CA SER A 73 -5.93 -7.04 -9.16
C SER A 73 -7.28 -6.41 -8.77
N MET A 74 -7.25 -5.21 -8.19
CA MET A 74 -8.45 -4.55 -7.67
C MET A 74 -9.19 -3.79 -8.78
N ASN A 75 -10.53 -3.87 -8.75
CA ASN A 75 -11.36 -3.14 -9.70
C ASN A 75 -11.61 -1.70 -9.21
N TRP A 76 -10.71 -0.79 -9.56
CA TRP A 76 -10.74 0.64 -9.20
C TRP A 76 -11.97 1.40 -9.71
N ARG A 77 -12.59 0.92 -10.81
CA ARG A 77 -13.83 1.52 -11.34
C ARG A 77 -14.97 1.49 -10.33
N ARG A 78 -15.00 0.50 -9.42
CA ARG A 78 -16.01 0.41 -8.34
C ARG A 78 -15.87 1.53 -7.32
N TYR A 79 -14.69 2.12 -7.22
CA TYR A 79 -14.38 3.21 -6.29
C TYR A 79 -14.34 4.57 -6.99
N LYS A 80 -14.88 4.66 -8.22
CA LYS A 80 -14.85 5.86 -9.07
C LYS A 80 -13.43 6.39 -9.35
N VAL A 81 -12.43 5.52 -9.26
CA VAL A 81 -11.03 5.83 -9.54
C VAL A 81 -10.72 5.49 -10.99
N THR A 82 -10.28 6.48 -11.76
CA THR A 82 -9.69 6.30 -13.08
C THR A 82 -8.16 6.40 -12.99
N THR A 83 -7.46 5.77 -13.95
CA THR A 83 -5.99 5.76 -14.00
C THR A 83 -5.38 7.14 -14.18
N ASP A 84 -6.11 8.08 -14.80
CA ASP A 84 -5.63 9.44 -15.07
C ASP A 84 -5.70 10.38 -13.84
N MET A 85 -6.27 9.89 -12.72
CA MET A 85 -6.41 10.67 -11.50
C MET A 85 -5.10 10.70 -10.70
N PRO A 86 -4.72 11.85 -10.11
CA PRO A 86 -3.55 11.97 -9.26
C PRO A 86 -3.77 11.24 -7.93
N ILE A 87 -3.53 9.91 -7.93
CA ILE A 87 -3.73 9.02 -6.77
C ILE A 87 -2.42 8.35 -6.40
N ALA A 88 -2.10 8.40 -5.12
CA ALA A 88 -1.01 7.66 -4.51
C ALA A 88 -1.56 6.70 -3.45
N ILE A 89 -1.15 5.43 -3.54
CA ILE A 89 -1.44 4.40 -2.55
C ILE A 89 -0.16 4.12 -1.79
N LEU A 90 -0.26 4.07 -0.47
CA LEU A 90 0.86 3.72 0.39
C LEU A 90 0.52 2.44 1.14
N VAL A 91 1.45 1.49 1.16
CA VAL A 91 1.33 0.22 1.89
C VAL A 91 2.55 0.07 2.77
N HIS A 92 2.33 -0.13 4.06
CA HIS A 92 3.36 -0.36 5.05
C HIS A 92 3.12 -1.68 5.77
N VAL A 93 4.12 -2.55 5.78
CA VAL A 93 4.10 -3.83 6.49
C VAL A 93 5.13 -3.81 7.60
N CYS A 94 4.67 -3.98 8.84
CA CYS A 94 5.50 -4.12 10.02
C CYS A 94 5.46 -5.56 10.51
N SER A 95 6.61 -6.21 10.68
CA SER A 95 6.68 -7.55 11.29
C SER A 95 8.04 -7.82 11.93
N THR A 96 8.07 -8.73 12.91
CA THR A 96 9.33 -9.23 13.51
C THR A 96 10.23 -9.89 12.48
N LYS A 97 9.62 -10.54 11.50
CA LYS A 97 10.27 -11.06 10.31
C LYS A 97 9.44 -10.59 9.14
N VAL A 98 9.96 -9.79 8.23
CA VAL A 98 9.24 -9.47 6.99
C VAL A 98 9.52 -10.60 5.98
N PRO A 99 8.50 -11.15 5.30
CA PRO A 99 8.69 -12.25 4.37
C PRO A 99 9.25 -11.73 3.04
N TYR A 100 10.53 -11.33 3.02
CA TYR A 100 11.21 -10.96 1.78
C TYR A 100 11.42 -12.18 0.88
N LYS A 101 11.30 -12.00 -0.44
CA LYS A 101 11.58 -13.07 -1.41
C LYS A 101 13.07 -13.15 -1.76
N THR A 102 13.74 -12.00 -1.85
CA THR A 102 15.18 -11.88 -2.15
C THR A 102 15.98 -11.57 -0.89
N VAL A 103 17.28 -11.88 -0.92
CA VAL A 103 18.24 -11.54 0.15
C VAL A 103 18.40 -10.02 0.27
N GLY A 104 18.24 -9.30 -0.84
CA GLY A 104 18.32 -7.84 -0.92
C GLY A 104 17.16 -7.10 -0.25
N LYS A 105 16.12 -7.81 0.21
CA LYS A 105 14.94 -7.23 0.88
C LYS A 105 14.20 -6.18 0.02
N GLU A 106 14.13 -6.43 -1.28
CA GLU A 106 13.62 -5.47 -2.26
C GLU A 106 12.09 -5.48 -2.34
N PHE A 107 11.47 -6.65 -2.14
CA PHE A 107 10.02 -6.80 -2.21
C PHE A 107 9.50 -7.89 -1.28
N ILE A 108 8.21 -7.79 -0.97
CA ILE A 108 7.50 -8.70 -0.07
C ILE A 108 7.00 -9.91 -0.86
N ALA A 109 7.28 -11.11 -0.36
CA ALA A 109 6.86 -12.36 -0.96
C ALA A 109 5.33 -12.54 -0.91
N ASP A 110 4.79 -13.28 -1.88
CA ASP A 110 3.37 -13.62 -1.96
C ASP A 110 2.99 -14.65 -0.88
N ARG A 111 2.67 -14.15 0.31
CA ARG A 111 2.10 -14.93 1.42
C ARG A 111 0.59 -14.68 1.48
N PRO A 112 -0.25 -15.73 1.51
CA PRO A 112 -1.70 -15.57 1.46
C PRO A 112 -2.24 -14.73 2.62
N GLU A 113 -1.67 -14.87 3.83
CA GLU A 113 -2.09 -14.13 5.02
C GLU A 113 -1.82 -12.63 4.87
N VAL A 114 -0.61 -12.28 4.39
CA VAL A 114 -0.21 -10.89 4.16
C VAL A 114 -1.02 -10.27 3.02
N LYS A 115 -1.22 -11.04 1.94
CA LYS A 115 -2.01 -10.61 0.77
C LYS A 115 -3.45 -10.25 1.15
N VAL A 116 -4.11 -11.10 1.95
CA VAL A 116 -5.49 -10.88 2.39
C VAL A 116 -5.59 -9.62 3.25
N GLU A 117 -4.65 -9.41 4.17
CA GLU A 117 -4.68 -8.21 5.02
C GLU A 117 -4.36 -6.92 4.26
N ILE A 118 -3.42 -6.94 3.31
CA ILE A 118 -3.19 -5.79 2.42
C ILE A 118 -4.44 -5.48 1.60
N LEU A 119 -5.10 -6.49 1.03
CA LEU A 119 -6.33 -6.31 0.27
C LEU A 119 -7.45 -5.71 1.13
N ASN A 120 -7.60 -6.19 2.37
CA ASN A 120 -8.62 -5.68 3.29
C ASN A 120 -8.32 -4.23 3.71
N GLY A 121 -7.05 -3.89 3.98
CA GLY A 121 -6.62 -2.52 4.28
C GLY A 121 -6.91 -1.57 3.12
N ILE A 122 -6.49 -1.93 1.90
CA ILE A 122 -6.74 -1.09 0.71
C ILE A 122 -8.24 -0.89 0.48
N ARG A 123 -9.07 -1.93 0.66
CA ARG A 123 -10.53 -1.80 0.56
C ARG A 123 -11.12 -0.84 1.59
N GLU A 124 -10.55 -0.79 2.78
CA GLU A 124 -11.01 0.08 3.86
C GLU A 124 -10.77 1.55 3.51
N VAL A 125 -9.56 1.89 3.07
CA VAL A 125 -9.22 3.25 2.61
C VAL A 125 -9.90 3.62 1.29
N ALA A 126 -10.06 2.66 0.36
CA ALA A 126 -10.74 2.90 -0.91
C ALA A 126 -12.24 3.21 -0.72
N ARG A 127 -12.89 2.66 0.32
CA ARG A 127 -14.27 3.02 0.66
C ARG A 127 -14.41 4.44 1.20
N GLN A 128 -13.38 4.97 1.85
CA GLN A 128 -13.39 6.34 2.38
C GLN A 128 -13.25 7.39 1.26
N LEU A 129 -12.80 6.98 0.07
CA LEU A 129 -12.69 7.84 -1.11
C LEU A 129 -14.05 8.12 -1.78
N GLN A 130 -15.11 7.37 -1.44
CA GLN A 130 -16.41 7.39 -2.13
C GLN A 130 -17.29 8.60 -1.79
#